data_AF-A0A085GNY6-F1
#
_entry.id   AF-A0A085GNY6-F1
#
_cell.length_a   1.000
_cell.length_b   1.000
_cell.length_c   1.000
_cell.angle_alpha   90.00
_cell.angle_beta   90.00
_cell.angle_gamma   90.00
#
_symmetry.space_group_name_H-M   'P 1'
#
loop_
_entity.id
_entity.type
_entity.pdbx_description
1 polymer ?
#
loop_
_entity_poly.entity_id
_entity_poly.type
_entity_poly.pdbx_seq_one_letter_code
_entity_poly.pdbx_strand_id
1 'polypeptide(L)'
;MGILGSVGVGGKNQYGDVKQVQQLLQRNGFPQIRDDGRIGPKTIQAIKDYQSRFMRPDGVVDVHGKTYTHLVRGTAPGRAPASAAPAAPVNNHPSSGPLTVSAGQVTFDAEGNDEPSSRFFSRHIHWPEKMESGVTIGRGYDLGSRSEASVRNQLQAAGIPAHQAAMIAKGATLKSTQASQFVQNNQASIGTISHQQQIQLFEAIYPDYVQRAHTNYDNYTNGQPGKVAWQDLHPAIRDIMVDFVYQGWTKGPRPMMAGMTNDFDTLIHYIENTAPIAAGETGRQRANYLRRNRQ
;
A
#
# COMPACT_ATOMS: atom_id res chain seq x y z
N MET A 1 21.62 -34.09 14.78
CA MET A 1 22.85 -33.31 15.09
C MET A 1 22.45 -31.94 15.57
N GLY A 2 23.09 -31.46 16.65
CA GLY A 2 22.89 -30.14 17.22
C GLY A 2 23.71 -29.07 16.49
N ILE A 3 23.46 -27.79 16.75
CA ILE A 3 24.45 -26.74 16.48
C ILE A 3 25.63 -26.85 17.47
N LEU A 4 26.82 -26.40 17.11
CA LEU A 4 28.04 -26.50 17.92
C LEU A 4 28.44 -25.16 18.58
N GLY A 5 27.96 -24.04 18.05
CA GLY A 5 28.14 -22.68 18.55
C GLY A 5 26.85 -21.85 18.48
N SER A 6 26.83 -20.72 19.19
CA SER A 6 25.68 -19.81 19.17
C SER A 6 25.53 -19.12 17.81
N VAL A 7 24.28 -18.93 17.37
CA VAL A 7 23.92 -18.31 16.08
C VAL A 7 23.05 -17.09 16.34
N GLY A 8 23.36 -15.95 15.74
CA GLY A 8 22.62 -14.70 15.93
C GLY A 8 23.49 -13.51 16.29
N VAL A 9 22.89 -12.50 16.93
CA VAL A 9 23.57 -11.26 17.33
C VAL A 9 24.74 -11.58 18.25
N GLY A 10 25.97 -11.26 17.84
CA GLY A 10 27.18 -11.51 18.65
C GLY A 10 27.52 -12.99 18.87
N GLY A 11 26.84 -13.92 18.19
CA GLY A 11 27.11 -15.35 18.28
C GLY A 11 28.38 -15.79 17.55
N LYS A 12 28.79 -17.05 17.75
CA LYS A 12 29.92 -17.67 17.02
C LYS A 12 29.66 -17.75 15.51
N ASN A 13 28.40 -17.90 15.11
CA ASN A 13 27.94 -17.83 13.71
C ASN A 13 28.73 -18.73 12.76
N GLN A 14 29.05 -19.95 13.20
CA GLN A 14 29.71 -20.93 12.34
C GLN A 14 28.80 -21.30 11.16
N TYR A 15 29.38 -21.42 9.97
CA TYR A 15 28.64 -21.65 8.73
C TYR A 15 27.61 -22.80 8.83
N GLY A 16 28.03 -23.95 9.38
CA GLY A 16 27.17 -25.12 9.54
C GLY A 16 26.00 -24.87 10.49
N ASP A 17 26.26 -24.20 11.62
CA ASP A 17 25.23 -23.88 12.62
C ASP A 17 24.23 -22.85 12.10
N VAL A 18 24.73 -21.82 11.42
CA VAL A 18 23.89 -20.78 10.81
C VAL A 18 22.96 -21.41 9.78
N LYS A 19 23.50 -22.27 8.91
CA LYS A 19 22.71 -22.98 7.90
C LYS A 19 21.65 -23.86 8.55
N GLN A 20 21.99 -24.58 9.61
CA GLN A 20 21.06 -25.41 10.34
C GLN A 20 19.94 -24.59 11.01
N VAL A 21 20.26 -23.47 11.65
CA VAL A 21 19.27 -22.56 12.25
C VAL A 21 18.38 -21.94 11.17
N GLN A 22 18.94 -21.54 10.03
CA GLN A 22 18.15 -21.04 8.89
C GLN A 22 17.18 -22.11 8.40
N GLN A 23 17.60 -23.36 8.23
CA GLN A 23 16.71 -24.46 7.82
C GLN A 23 15.61 -24.74 8.85
N LEU A 24 15.95 -24.68 10.14
CA LEU A 24 14.96 -24.84 11.21
C LEU A 24 13.95 -23.68 11.22
N LEU A 25 14.40 -22.45 11.06
CA LEU A 25 13.54 -21.27 10.94
C LEU A 25 12.64 -21.36 9.71
N GLN A 26 13.16 -21.78 8.54
CA GLN A 26 12.36 -22.02 7.35
C GLN A 26 11.21 -22.99 7.62
N ARG A 27 11.50 -24.12 8.28
CA ARG A 27 10.49 -25.12 8.68
C ARG A 27 9.51 -24.62 9.76
N ASN A 28 9.89 -23.61 10.52
CA ASN A 28 9.09 -23.02 11.60
C ASN A 28 8.38 -21.71 11.19
N GLY A 29 8.19 -21.50 9.88
CA GLY A 29 7.40 -20.41 9.33
C GLY A 29 8.20 -19.20 8.83
N PHE A 30 9.49 -19.38 8.50
CA PHE A 30 10.32 -18.35 7.87
C PHE A 30 10.95 -18.83 6.54
N PRO A 31 10.17 -19.34 5.57
CA PRO A 31 10.71 -19.92 4.33
C PRO A 31 11.51 -18.91 3.46
N GLN A 32 11.35 -17.61 3.71
CA GLN A 32 11.99 -16.53 2.97
C GLN A 32 13.47 -16.29 3.28
N ILE A 33 13.99 -16.83 4.38
CA ILE A 33 15.42 -16.70 4.68
C ILE A 33 16.20 -17.68 3.81
N ARG A 34 17.37 -17.28 3.33
CA ARG A 34 18.28 -18.20 2.63
C ARG A 34 18.92 -19.13 3.66
N ASP A 35 19.19 -20.38 3.30
CA ASP A 35 20.02 -21.31 4.09
C ASP A 35 21.48 -21.27 3.61
N ASP A 36 21.98 -20.06 3.38
CA ASP A 36 23.31 -19.81 2.82
C ASP A 36 24.44 -19.88 3.85
N GLY A 37 24.13 -20.19 5.11
CA GLY A 37 25.09 -20.28 6.21
C GLY A 37 25.68 -18.94 6.62
N ARG A 38 25.09 -17.82 6.19
CA ARG A 38 25.55 -16.46 6.52
C ARG A 38 24.59 -15.78 7.49
N ILE A 39 25.12 -15.32 8.62
CA ILE A 39 24.31 -14.51 9.53
C ILE A 39 24.16 -13.10 8.96
N GLY A 40 22.92 -12.66 8.76
CA GLY A 40 22.62 -11.35 8.21
C GLY A 40 21.35 -10.74 8.83
N PRO A 41 21.01 -9.49 8.51
CA PRO A 41 19.89 -8.78 9.12
C PRO A 41 18.56 -9.55 9.02
N LYS A 42 18.32 -10.24 7.90
CA LYS A 42 17.11 -11.06 7.70
C LYS A 42 17.07 -12.29 8.61
N THR A 43 18.20 -12.98 8.78
CA THR A 43 18.29 -14.15 9.69
C THR A 43 18.16 -13.71 11.14
N ILE A 44 18.81 -12.60 11.52
CA ILE A 44 18.68 -12.01 12.87
C ILE A 44 17.23 -11.61 13.15
N GLN A 45 16.56 -10.96 12.21
CA GLN A 45 15.16 -10.59 12.36
C GLN A 45 14.27 -11.82 12.49
N ALA A 46 14.49 -12.85 11.65
CA ALA A 46 13.74 -14.11 11.75
C ALA A 46 13.93 -14.81 13.12
N ILE A 47 15.13 -14.76 13.70
CA ILE A 47 15.38 -15.26 15.06
C ILE A 47 14.55 -14.47 16.08
N LYS A 48 14.60 -13.13 16.03
CA LYS A 48 13.85 -12.27 16.95
C LYS A 48 12.34 -12.46 16.83
N ASP A 49 11.83 -12.53 15.61
CA ASP A 49 10.42 -12.76 15.32
C ASP A 49 9.98 -14.13 15.85
N TYR A 50 10.79 -15.17 15.65
CA TYR A 50 10.48 -16.49 16.21
C TYR A 50 10.46 -16.48 17.74
N GLN A 51 11.46 -15.88 18.38
CA GLN A 51 11.56 -15.77 19.84
C GLN A 51 10.38 -15.03 20.46
N SER A 52 9.90 -13.97 19.81
CA SER A 52 8.79 -13.15 20.31
C SER A 52 7.51 -13.93 20.62
N ARG A 53 7.38 -15.14 20.05
CA ARG A 53 6.26 -16.05 20.28
C ARG A 53 6.26 -16.67 21.68
N PHE A 54 7.38 -16.67 22.39
CA PHE A 54 7.51 -17.37 23.68
C PHE A 54 8.54 -16.76 24.65
N MET A 55 9.31 -15.75 24.24
CA MET A 55 10.28 -15.06 25.10
C MET A 55 10.55 -13.64 24.60
N ARG A 56 11.21 -12.83 25.44
CA ARG A 56 11.74 -11.53 25.01
C ARG A 56 12.81 -11.76 23.94
N PRO A 57 12.68 -11.15 22.74
CA PRO A 57 13.63 -11.38 21.66
C PRO A 57 15.01 -10.80 21.96
N ASP A 58 16.03 -11.64 21.93
CA ASP A 58 17.45 -11.25 22.05
C ASP A 58 18.21 -11.41 20.72
N GLY A 59 17.64 -12.16 19.77
CA GLY A 59 18.26 -12.42 18.47
C GLY A 59 19.38 -13.45 18.50
N VAL A 60 19.47 -14.29 19.54
CA VAL A 60 20.52 -15.31 19.73
C VAL A 60 19.93 -16.71 19.92
N VAL A 61 20.54 -17.69 19.26
CA VAL A 61 20.21 -19.13 19.37
C VAL A 61 21.40 -19.85 19.98
N ASP A 62 21.31 -20.18 21.26
CA ASP A 62 22.32 -20.95 21.98
C ASP A 62 22.18 -22.46 21.74
N VAL A 63 23.31 -23.17 21.85
CA VAL A 63 23.48 -24.60 21.54
C VAL A 63 22.50 -25.53 22.27
N HIS A 64 22.04 -25.11 23.45
CA HIS A 64 20.99 -25.79 24.24
C HIS A 64 19.93 -24.80 24.75
N GLY A 65 19.80 -23.66 24.08
CA GLY A 65 18.88 -22.60 24.47
C GLY A 65 17.41 -22.95 24.24
N LYS A 66 16.53 -22.17 24.86
CA LYS A 66 15.07 -22.28 24.66
C LYS A 66 14.70 -22.16 23.17
N THR A 67 15.29 -21.19 22.48
CA THR A 67 15.04 -20.96 21.04
C THR A 67 15.37 -22.19 20.19
N TYR A 68 16.53 -22.81 20.41
CA TYR A 68 16.93 -24.03 19.68
C TYR A 68 16.00 -25.22 19.98
N THR A 69 15.64 -25.40 21.25
CA THR A 69 14.72 -26.45 21.69
C THR A 69 13.36 -26.33 21.01
N HIS A 70 12.81 -25.12 20.93
CA HIS A 70 11.53 -24.86 20.27
C HIS A 70 11.60 -25.11 18.76
N LEU A 71 12.69 -24.68 18.11
CA LEU A 71 12.92 -24.89 16.67
C LEU A 71 12.93 -26.38 16.31
N VAL A 72 13.62 -27.20 17.12
CA VAL A 72 13.72 -28.65 16.92
C VAL A 72 12.41 -29.36 17.28
N ARG A 73 11.70 -28.93 18.34
CA ARG A 73 10.38 -29.51 18.68
C ARG A 73 9.32 -29.25 17.62
N GLY A 74 9.39 -28.10 16.93
CA GLY A 74 8.52 -27.78 15.80
C GLY A 74 8.71 -28.68 14.56
N THR A 75 9.73 -29.56 14.55
CA THR A 75 10.08 -30.43 13.41
C THR A 75 9.80 -31.93 13.63
N ALA A 76 9.01 -32.31 14.64
CA ALA A 76 8.66 -33.71 14.91
C ALA A 76 7.84 -34.37 13.76
N PRO A 77 8.16 -35.61 13.33
CA PRO A 77 7.46 -36.30 12.25
C PRO A 77 6.07 -36.77 12.72
N GLY A 78 5.02 -36.43 11.96
CA GLY A 78 3.62 -36.75 12.27
C GLY A 78 2.68 -35.54 12.27
N ARG A 79 3.21 -34.32 12.21
CA ARG A 79 2.43 -33.12 11.88
C ARG A 79 2.54 -32.90 10.37
N ALA A 80 1.44 -33.10 9.63
CA ALA A 80 1.37 -32.79 8.20
C ALA A 80 2.01 -31.40 7.95
N PRO A 81 2.74 -31.20 6.84
CA PRO A 81 3.22 -29.87 6.49
C PRO A 81 1.99 -28.96 6.52
N ALA A 82 2.05 -27.89 7.32
CA ALA A 82 0.99 -26.89 7.29
C ALA A 82 0.78 -26.53 5.82
N SER A 83 -0.40 -26.90 5.31
CA SER A 83 -0.89 -26.55 3.98
C SER A 83 -0.39 -25.18 3.61
N ALA A 84 0.44 -25.09 2.56
CA ALA A 84 1.04 -23.89 1.99
C ALA A 84 0.79 -22.62 2.82
N ALA A 85 1.72 -22.32 3.73
CA ALA A 85 1.73 -21.03 4.40
C ALA A 85 1.59 -19.91 3.36
N PRO A 86 0.71 -18.91 3.55
CA PRO A 86 0.61 -17.77 2.64
C PRO A 86 1.99 -17.15 2.49
N ALA A 87 2.44 -16.96 1.25
CA ALA A 87 3.75 -16.44 0.93
C ALA A 87 4.09 -15.21 1.80
N ALA A 88 5.29 -15.22 2.39
CA ALA A 88 5.88 -14.00 2.94
C ALA A 88 5.90 -12.91 1.85
N PRO A 89 5.75 -11.62 2.18
CA PRO A 89 5.80 -10.54 1.20
C PRO A 89 7.09 -10.64 0.40
N VAL A 90 6.93 -10.90 -0.90
CA VAL A 90 8.05 -11.02 -1.81
C VAL A 90 8.45 -9.60 -2.16
N ASN A 91 9.70 -9.20 -1.90
CA ASN A 91 10.27 -7.99 -2.54
C ASN A 91 10.42 -8.14 -4.08
N ASN A 92 9.83 -9.18 -4.66
CA ASN A 92 9.71 -9.43 -6.09
C ASN A 92 8.24 -9.34 -6.53
N HIS A 93 7.45 -8.43 -5.97
CA HIS A 93 6.19 -8.08 -6.61
C HIS A 93 6.51 -7.51 -7.99
N PRO A 94 6.10 -8.19 -9.08
CA PRO A 94 6.48 -7.76 -10.42
C PRO A 94 6.05 -6.31 -10.63
N SER A 95 6.99 -5.50 -11.11
CA SER A 95 6.72 -4.21 -11.75
C SER A 95 6.29 -4.38 -13.22
N SER A 96 6.03 -5.61 -13.64
CA SER A 96 5.55 -5.91 -14.99
C SER A 96 4.04 -6.07 -15.00
N GLY A 97 3.42 -5.59 -16.07
CA GLY A 97 1.98 -5.53 -16.26
C GLY A 97 1.48 -4.09 -16.46
N PRO A 98 0.35 -3.91 -17.15
CA PRO A 98 -0.19 -2.59 -17.44
C PRO A 98 -0.57 -1.86 -16.15
N LEU A 99 -0.18 -0.59 -16.03
CA LEU A 99 -0.62 0.32 -14.96
C LEU A 99 -1.92 1.03 -15.38
N THR A 100 -2.91 0.24 -15.77
CA THR A 100 -4.19 0.73 -16.28
C THR A 100 -5.33 0.33 -15.36
N VAL A 101 -6.22 1.28 -15.06
CA VAL A 101 -7.45 1.07 -14.27
C VAL A 101 -8.67 1.11 -15.19
N SER A 102 -9.75 0.46 -14.78
CA SER A 102 -11.03 0.47 -15.51
C SER A 102 -11.70 1.84 -15.58
N ALA A 103 -11.45 2.72 -14.61
CA ALA A 103 -11.90 4.11 -14.58
C ALA A 103 -10.95 4.97 -13.75
N GLY A 104 -10.86 6.27 -14.06
CA GLY A 104 -10.07 7.21 -13.25
C GLY A 104 -8.58 7.20 -13.50
N GLN A 105 -8.12 6.85 -14.71
CA GLN A 105 -6.70 6.77 -15.04
C GLN A 105 -5.93 8.05 -14.71
N VAL A 106 -6.49 9.23 -15.03
CA VAL A 106 -5.84 10.52 -14.73
C VAL A 106 -5.61 10.73 -13.23
N THR A 107 -6.54 10.29 -12.38
CA THR A 107 -6.37 10.33 -10.92
C THR A 107 -5.37 9.28 -10.48
N PHE A 108 -5.49 8.03 -10.96
CA PHE A 108 -4.56 6.96 -10.63
C PHE A 108 -3.11 7.36 -10.94
N ASP A 109 -2.84 7.91 -12.13
CA ASP A 109 -1.51 8.34 -12.54
C ASP A 109 -0.94 9.46 -11.65
N ALA A 110 -1.81 10.33 -11.15
CA ALA A 110 -1.44 11.49 -10.34
C ALA A 110 -1.16 11.18 -8.84
N GLU A 111 -1.73 10.11 -8.30
CA GLU A 111 -1.67 9.81 -6.84
C GLU A 111 -0.38 9.11 -6.40
N GLY A 112 0.56 8.83 -7.30
CA GLY A 112 1.85 8.23 -6.95
C GLY A 112 2.72 7.89 -8.15
N ASN A 113 3.83 7.21 -7.91
CA ASN A 113 4.66 6.62 -8.96
C ASN A 113 5.25 5.28 -8.53
N ASP A 114 5.94 4.64 -9.47
CA ASP A 114 6.55 3.33 -9.30
C ASP A 114 8.10 3.42 -9.26
N GLU A 115 8.63 4.62 -8.98
CA GLU A 115 10.07 4.89 -8.84
C GLU A 115 10.49 4.70 -7.37
N PRO A 116 11.24 3.63 -7.01
CA PRO A 116 11.52 3.30 -5.61
C PRO A 116 12.28 4.38 -4.83
N SER A 117 13.05 5.24 -5.50
CA SER A 117 13.74 6.36 -4.84
C SER A 117 12.87 7.62 -4.70
N SER A 118 11.66 7.63 -5.26
CA SER A 118 10.78 8.79 -5.21
C SER A 118 10.03 8.87 -3.89
N ARG A 119 9.84 10.09 -3.39
CA ARG A 119 8.94 10.36 -2.26
C ARG A 119 7.47 10.02 -2.55
N PHE A 120 7.12 9.78 -3.82
CA PHE A 120 5.77 9.42 -4.26
C PHE A 120 5.65 7.94 -4.63
N PHE A 121 6.63 7.10 -4.25
CA PHE A 121 6.56 5.66 -4.50
C PHE A 121 5.35 5.05 -3.78
N SER A 122 4.35 4.59 -4.53
CA SER A 122 3.04 4.24 -3.97
C SER A 122 2.99 2.83 -3.36
N ARG A 123 3.91 1.95 -3.77
CA ARG A 123 3.82 0.52 -3.51
C ARG A 123 4.21 0.10 -2.10
N HIS A 124 4.71 1.00 -1.26
CA HIS A 124 4.91 0.76 0.16
C HIS A 124 3.85 1.49 0.99
N ILE A 125 3.72 1.11 2.26
CA ILE A 125 2.93 1.94 3.18
C ILE A 125 3.62 3.29 3.34
N HIS A 126 2.85 4.36 3.27
CA HIS A 126 3.32 5.72 3.45
C HIS A 126 2.33 6.52 4.28
N TRP A 127 2.76 7.69 4.73
CA TRP A 127 1.92 8.65 5.41
C TRP A 127 2.04 9.97 4.66
N PRO A 128 1.02 10.39 3.89
CA PRO A 128 1.05 11.70 3.26
C PRO A 128 1.03 12.74 4.38
N GLU A 129 2.04 13.62 4.44
CA GLU A 129 2.35 14.55 5.54
C GLU A 129 1.26 15.62 5.83
N LYS A 130 0.00 15.38 5.46
CA LYS A 130 -1.16 16.17 5.88
C LYS A 130 -1.54 15.72 7.29
N MET A 131 -1.65 16.69 8.21
CA MET A 131 -1.74 16.43 9.67
C MET A 131 -2.85 15.46 10.11
N GLU A 132 -3.92 15.25 9.34
CA GLU A 132 -5.04 14.35 9.68
C GLU A 132 -5.01 13.00 8.93
N SER A 133 -4.03 12.78 8.04
CA SER A 133 -3.97 11.58 7.21
C SER A 133 -3.65 10.32 8.00
N GLY A 134 -4.19 9.19 7.56
CA GLY A 134 -3.87 7.86 8.07
C GLY A 134 -2.70 7.21 7.33
N VAL A 135 -2.41 5.97 7.70
CA VAL A 135 -1.50 5.12 6.91
C VAL A 135 -2.15 4.88 5.55
N THR A 136 -1.39 5.02 4.46
CA THR A 136 -1.88 4.82 3.08
C THR A 136 -1.02 3.78 2.39
N ILE A 137 -1.60 3.01 1.48
CA ILE A 137 -0.91 2.06 0.60
C ILE A 137 -1.45 2.18 -0.82
N GLY A 138 -0.60 1.96 -1.82
CA GLY A 138 -0.99 2.15 -3.22
C GLY A 138 -1.37 3.60 -3.51
N ARG A 139 -2.28 3.80 -4.46
CA ARG A 139 -2.62 5.13 -4.97
C ARG A 139 -3.85 5.72 -4.29
N GLY A 140 -3.76 5.89 -2.97
CA GLY A 140 -4.78 6.56 -2.15
C GLY A 140 -5.69 5.65 -1.31
N TYR A 141 -5.35 4.38 -1.12
CA TYR A 141 -6.05 3.53 -0.16
C TYR A 141 -5.62 3.86 1.28
N ASP A 142 -6.35 4.78 1.92
CA ASP A 142 -6.14 5.23 3.30
C ASP A 142 -6.71 4.22 4.32
N LEU A 143 -6.02 4.00 5.43
CA LEU A 143 -6.43 3.06 6.48
C LEU A 143 -7.08 3.76 7.69
N GLY A 144 -6.96 5.08 7.80
CA GLY A 144 -7.23 5.84 9.02
C GLY A 144 -8.71 5.95 9.41
N SER A 145 -9.64 5.69 8.50
CA SER A 145 -11.09 5.66 8.77
C SER A 145 -11.69 4.25 8.73
N ARG A 146 -10.85 3.21 8.55
CA ARG A 146 -11.28 1.83 8.35
C ARG A 146 -10.93 0.98 9.56
N SER A 147 -11.74 -0.04 9.85
CA SER A 147 -11.40 -1.03 10.87
C SER A 147 -10.31 -1.97 10.38
N GLU A 148 -9.52 -2.53 11.30
CA GLU A 148 -8.48 -3.52 10.96
C GLU A 148 -9.07 -4.70 10.16
N ALA A 149 -10.25 -5.17 10.54
CA ALA A 149 -10.94 -6.26 9.84
C ALA A 149 -11.29 -5.89 8.39
N SER A 150 -11.86 -4.69 8.17
CA SER A 150 -12.20 -4.21 6.83
C SER A 150 -10.95 -4.06 5.97
N VAL A 151 -9.90 -3.42 6.50
CA VAL A 151 -8.61 -3.26 5.82
C VAL A 151 -8.04 -4.61 5.41
N ARG A 152 -7.97 -5.57 6.33
CA ARG A 152 -7.41 -6.90 6.05
C ARG A 152 -8.18 -7.63 4.94
N ASN A 153 -9.50 -7.60 4.98
CA ASN A 153 -10.35 -8.26 3.99
C ASN A 153 -10.16 -7.65 2.60
N GLN A 154 -10.12 -6.32 2.51
CA GLN A 154 -9.95 -5.61 1.23
C GLN A 154 -8.55 -5.81 0.64
N LEU A 155 -7.50 -5.82 1.47
CA LEU A 155 -6.14 -6.14 1.01
C LEU A 155 -6.06 -7.56 0.44
N GLN A 156 -6.66 -8.55 1.13
CA GLN A 156 -6.68 -9.93 0.64
C GLN A 156 -7.50 -10.07 -0.65
N ALA A 157 -8.63 -9.37 -0.77
CA ALA A 157 -9.42 -9.31 -1.99
C ALA A 157 -8.62 -8.70 -3.17
N ALA A 158 -7.76 -7.72 -2.89
CA ALA A 158 -6.82 -7.17 -3.86
C ALA A 158 -5.64 -8.11 -4.21
N GLY A 159 -5.61 -9.32 -3.65
CA GLY A 159 -4.58 -10.33 -3.88
C GLY A 159 -3.32 -10.15 -3.03
N ILE A 160 -3.37 -9.34 -1.97
CA ILE A 160 -2.23 -9.18 -1.04
C ILE A 160 -2.16 -10.41 -0.12
N PRO A 161 -0.99 -11.08 0.01
CA PRO A 161 -0.84 -12.25 0.85
C PRO A 161 -1.34 -12.01 2.28
N ALA A 162 -2.05 -12.98 2.85
CA ALA A 162 -2.73 -12.83 4.14
C ALA A 162 -1.81 -12.32 5.27
N HIS A 163 -0.55 -12.75 5.29
CA HIS A 163 0.44 -12.26 6.25
C HIS A 163 0.78 -10.77 6.04
N GLN A 164 1.06 -10.37 4.79
CA GLN A 164 1.32 -8.97 4.47
C GLN A 164 0.09 -8.10 4.74
N ALA A 165 -1.10 -8.57 4.36
CA ALA A 165 -2.36 -7.90 4.65
C ALA A 165 -2.60 -7.71 6.15
N ALA A 166 -2.29 -8.72 6.97
CA ALA A 166 -2.38 -8.61 8.43
C ALA A 166 -1.38 -7.60 9.01
N MET A 167 -0.16 -7.51 8.46
CA MET A 167 0.80 -6.50 8.89
C MET A 167 0.35 -5.08 8.53
N ILE A 168 -0.10 -4.86 7.27
CA ILE A 168 -0.61 -3.55 6.82
C ILE A 168 -1.86 -3.14 7.63
N ALA A 169 -2.77 -4.08 7.89
CA ALA A 169 -4.01 -3.81 8.60
C ALA A 169 -3.81 -3.24 10.01
N LYS A 170 -2.70 -3.52 10.69
CA LYS A 170 -2.35 -2.91 11.99
C LYS A 170 -2.22 -1.38 11.93
N GLY A 171 -2.08 -0.80 10.73
CA GLY A 171 -2.12 0.64 10.50
C GLY A 171 -3.54 1.23 10.47
N ALA A 172 -4.58 0.40 10.54
CA ALA A 172 -5.97 0.83 10.58
C ALA A 172 -6.24 1.79 11.73
N THR A 173 -7.10 2.78 11.51
CA THR A 173 -7.49 3.82 12.47
C THR A 173 -6.38 4.77 12.94
N LEU A 174 -5.10 4.45 12.69
CA LEU A 174 -3.99 5.32 13.03
C LEU A 174 -4.02 6.57 12.16
N LYS A 175 -3.81 7.73 12.79
CA LYS A 175 -3.75 9.04 12.14
C LYS A 175 -2.57 9.84 12.66
N SER A 176 -2.21 10.90 11.94
CA SER A 176 -1.24 11.90 12.40
C SER A 176 0.08 11.24 12.84
N THR A 177 0.61 11.59 14.01
CA THR A 177 1.85 11.05 14.56
C THR A 177 1.87 9.52 14.68
N GLN A 178 0.74 8.88 15.00
CA GLN A 178 0.68 7.42 15.13
C GLN A 178 0.83 6.73 13.77
N ALA A 179 0.21 7.29 12.73
CA ALA A 179 0.37 6.79 11.36
C ALA A 179 1.82 6.95 10.87
N SER A 180 2.42 8.11 11.12
CA SER A 180 3.82 8.39 10.78
C SER A 180 4.79 7.40 11.46
N GLN A 181 4.64 7.18 12.77
CA GLN A 181 5.45 6.22 13.52
C GLN A 181 5.25 4.78 13.03
N PHE A 182 4.01 4.40 12.71
CA PHE A 182 3.72 3.08 12.16
C PHE A 182 4.45 2.85 10.83
N VAL A 183 4.40 3.82 9.92
CA VAL A 183 5.11 3.75 8.63
C VAL A 183 6.61 3.63 8.84
N GLN A 184 7.20 4.48 9.67
CA GLN A 184 8.65 4.45 9.96
C GLN A 184 9.11 3.09 10.49
N ASN A 185 8.31 2.47 11.37
CA ASN A 185 8.67 1.23 12.03
C ASN A 185 8.40 -0.04 11.21
N ASN A 186 7.44 -0.01 10.28
CA ASN A 186 6.92 -1.23 9.64
C ASN A 186 7.09 -1.27 8.11
N GLN A 187 7.38 -0.16 7.44
CA GLN A 187 7.43 -0.10 5.97
C GLN A 187 8.42 -1.11 5.37
N ALA A 188 9.64 -1.17 5.92
CA ALA A 188 10.67 -2.07 5.41
C ALA A 188 10.35 -3.56 5.61
N SER A 189 9.69 -3.91 6.72
CA SER A 189 9.30 -5.31 7.02
C SER A 189 8.03 -5.74 6.29
N ILE A 190 7.12 -4.80 6.00
CA ILE A 190 5.91 -5.03 5.20
C ILE A 190 6.24 -5.25 3.72
N GLY A 191 7.24 -4.55 3.19
CA GLY A 191 7.64 -4.64 1.80
C GLY A 191 6.69 -3.90 0.85
N THR A 192 6.79 -4.21 -0.45
CA THR A 192 5.98 -3.57 -1.49
C THR A 192 4.76 -4.40 -1.86
N ILE A 193 3.76 -3.77 -2.49
CA ILE A 193 2.71 -4.44 -3.27
C ILE A 193 3.04 -4.39 -4.77
N SER A 194 2.35 -5.18 -5.59
CA SER A 194 2.46 -5.23 -7.06
C SER A 194 1.61 -4.17 -7.77
N HIS A 195 1.84 -3.98 -9.08
CA HIS A 195 0.97 -3.16 -9.94
C HIS A 195 -0.49 -3.59 -9.86
N GLN A 196 -0.76 -4.89 -9.99
CA GLN A 196 -2.13 -5.41 -9.92
C GLN A 196 -2.77 -5.11 -8.56
N GLN A 197 -2.04 -5.30 -7.46
CA GLN A 197 -2.57 -5.04 -6.12
C GLN A 197 -2.89 -3.54 -5.90
N GLN A 198 -2.06 -2.61 -6.37
CA GLN A 198 -2.39 -1.18 -6.26
C GLN A 198 -3.58 -0.79 -7.14
N ILE A 199 -3.71 -1.39 -8.34
CA ILE A 199 -4.87 -1.21 -9.22
C ILE A 199 -6.13 -1.68 -8.52
N GLN A 200 -6.14 -2.91 -7.99
CA GLN A 200 -7.31 -3.47 -7.31
C GLN A 200 -7.72 -2.65 -6.07
N LEU A 201 -6.75 -2.12 -5.31
CA LEU A 201 -7.05 -1.24 -4.19
C LEU A 201 -7.68 0.08 -4.62
N PHE A 202 -7.18 0.68 -5.70
CA PHE A 202 -7.75 1.91 -6.26
C PHE A 202 -9.16 1.68 -6.81
N GLU A 203 -9.34 0.64 -7.62
CA GLU A 203 -10.64 0.28 -8.20
C GLU A 203 -11.69 -0.05 -7.13
N ALA A 204 -11.27 -0.56 -5.98
CA ALA A 204 -12.17 -0.84 -4.87
C ALA A 204 -12.66 0.41 -4.13
N ILE A 205 -12.00 1.57 -4.27
CA ILE A 205 -12.44 2.83 -3.63
C ILE A 205 -12.95 3.88 -4.62
N TYR A 206 -12.53 3.81 -5.87
CA TYR A 206 -12.85 4.83 -6.88
C TYR A 206 -14.36 5.01 -7.14
N PRO A 207 -15.21 3.97 -7.14
CA PRO A 207 -16.66 4.13 -7.30
C PRO A 207 -17.32 5.06 -6.28
N ASP A 208 -16.85 5.06 -5.03
CA ASP A 208 -17.35 5.97 -3.99
C ASP A 208 -17.03 7.43 -4.32
N TYR A 209 -15.87 7.68 -4.94
CA TYR A 209 -15.49 9.01 -5.41
C TYR A 209 -16.29 9.44 -6.63
N VAL A 210 -16.60 8.53 -7.56
CA VAL A 210 -17.50 8.80 -8.69
C VAL A 210 -18.88 9.20 -8.18
N GLN A 211 -19.46 8.44 -7.24
CA GLN A 211 -20.76 8.75 -6.66
C GLN A 211 -20.74 10.08 -5.90
N ARG A 212 -19.69 10.35 -5.11
CA ARG A 212 -19.54 11.63 -4.41
C ARG A 212 -19.39 12.81 -5.38
N ALA A 213 -18.66 12.64 -6.47
CA ALA A 213 -18.52 13.66 -7.50
C ALA A 213 -19.83 13.95 -8.20
N HIS A 214 -20.61 12.91 -8.53
CA HIS A 214 -21.95 13.07 -9.07
C HIS A 214 -22.87 13.84 -8.10
N THR A 215 -22.90 13.45 -6.83
CA THR A 215 -23.70 14.16 -5.81
C THR A 215 -23.25 15.63 -5.66
N ASN A 216 -21.94 15.89 -5.61
CA ASN A 216 -21.43 17.27 -5.54
C ASN A 216 -21.78 18.08 -6.79
N TYR A 217 -21.67 17.45 -7.96
CA TYR A 217 -22.00 18.07 -9.24
C TYR A 217 -23.45 18.53 -9.26
N ASP A 218 -24.39 17.64 -8.94
CA ASP A 218 -25.81 18.00 -8.89
C ASP A 218 -26.10 19.07 -7.85
N ASN A 219 -25.55 18.92 -6.63
CA ASN A 219 -25.77 19.90 -5.56
C ASN A 219 -25.30 21.31 -5.94
N TYR A 220 -24.18 21.44 -6.64
CA TYR A 220 -23.59 22.75 -6.96
C TYR A 220 -24.01 23.32 -8.31
N THR A 221 -24.53 22.51 -9.22
CA THR A 221 -24.88 22.96 -10.58
C THR A 221 -26.39 22.94 -10.85
N ASN A 222 -27.21 22.46 -9.91
CA ASN A 222 -28.66 22.44 -10.08
C ASN A 222 -29.22 23.84 -10.43
N GLY A 223 -30.03 23.90 -11.49
CA GLY A 223 -30.63 25.14 -11.99
C GLY A 223 -29.65 26.10 -12.69
N GLN A 224 -28.38 25.73 -12.87
CA GLN A 224 -27.42 26.59 -13.57
C GLN A 224 -27.65 26.54 -15.09
N PRO A 225 -27.66 27.68 -15.79
CA PRO A 225 -27.77 27.72 -17.24
C PRO A 225 -26.65 26.94 -17.93
N GLY A 226 -27.00 26.14 -18.94
CA GLY A 226 -26.04 25.36 -19.72
C GLY A 226 -25.51 24.10 -19.03
N LYS A 227 -26.03 23.74 -17.84
CA LYS A 227 -25.70 22.47 -17.17
C LYS A 227 -26.03 21.29 -18.11
N VAL A 228 -25.05 20.45 -18.35
CA VAL A 228 -25.20 19.13 -18.98
C VAL A 228 -25.53 18.09 -17.91
N ALA A 229 -26.39 17.10 -18.20
CA ALA A 229 -26.65 16.05 -17.20
C ALA A 229 -25.37 15.23 -16.94
N TRP A 230 -25.18 14.72 -15.72
CA TRP A 230 -23.95 14.02 -15.34
C TRP A 230 -23.57 12.89 -16.32
N GLN A 231 -24.55 12.11 -16.75
CA GLN A 231 -24.37 11.02 -17.71
C GLN A 231 -24.02 11.47 -19.14
N ASP A 232 -24.30 12.73 -19.48
CA ASP A 232 -24.05 13.33 -20.80
C ASP A 232 -22.79 14.22 -20.80
N LEU A 233 -22.15 14.43 -19.63
CA LEU A 233 -20.85 15.07 -19.56
C LEU A 233 -19.84 14.25 -20.36
N HIS A 234 -18.97 14.93 -21.11
CA HIS A 234 -17.88 14.28 -21.81
C HIS A 234 -17.05 13.45 -20.81
N PRO A 235 -16.70 12.18 -21.12
CA PRO A 235 -15.99 11.31 -20.17
C PRO A 235 -14.74 11.94 -19.56
N ALA A 236 -13.90 12.60 -20.37
CA ALA A 236 -12.72 13.29 -19.89
C ALA A 236 -13.01 14.44 -18.92
N ILE A 237 -14.10 15.20 -19.11
CA ILE A 237 -14.53 16.24 -18.17
C ILE A 237 -15.02 15.60 -16.88
N ARG A 238 -15.79 14.51 -16.97
CA ARG A 238 -16.28 13.75 -15.83
C ARG A 238 -15.12 13.20 -14.99
N ASP A 239 -14.07 12.66 -15.61
CA ASP A 239 -12.88 12.19 -14.90
C ASP A 239 -12.22 13.31 -14.09
N ILE A 240 -12.12 14.52 -14.65
CA ILE A 240 -11.57 15.69 -13.95
C ILE A 240 -12.47 16.13 -12.79
N MET A 241 -13.80 16.07 -12.95
CA MET A 241 -14.72 16.34 -11.83
C MET A 241 -14.52 15.34 -10.68
N VAL A 242 -14.30 14.06 -11.00
CA VAL A 242 -13.99 13.04 -9.99
C VAL A 242 -12.64 13.31 -9.35
N ASP A 243 -11.60 13.68 -10.11
CA ASP A 243 -10.28 14.04 -9.57
C ASP A 243 -10.35 15.21 -8.59
N PHE A 244 -11.16 16.24 -8.89
CA PHE A 244 -11.36 17.35 -7.97
C PHE A 244 -11.90 16.87 -6.62
N VAL A 245 -12.90 16.00 -6.63
CA VAL A 245 -13.45 15.41 -5.41
C VAL A 245 -12.44 14.50 -4.71
N TYR A 246 -11.66 13.73 -5.46
CA TYR A 246 -10.59 12.87 -4.92
C TYR A 246 -9.56 13.69 -4.13
N GLN A 247 -9.22 14.87 -4.66
CA GLN A 247 -8.31 15.83 -4.03
C GLN A 247 -8.91 16.65 -2.88
N GLY A 248 -10.21 16.50 -2.63
CA GLY A 248 -10.89 17.23 -1.56
C GLY A 248 -11.39 18.62 -1.95
N TRP A 249 -11.46 18.94 -3.25
CA TRP A 249 -12.11 20.17 -3.76
C TRP A 249 -13.63 20.04 -3.71
N THR A 250 -14.18 19.82 -2.52
CA THR A 250 -15.61 19.56 -2.28
C THR A 250 -16.32 20.72 -1.59
N LYS A 251 -15.59 21.70 -1.04
CA LYS A 251 -16.14 22.82 -0.26
C LYS A 251 -16.38 24.06 -1.14
N GLY A 252 -17.25 23.93 -2.14
CA GLY A 252 -17.69 25.06 -2.96
C GLY A 252 -18.05 24.68 -4.40
N PRO A 253 -18.78 25.56 -5.11
CA PRO A 253 -19.35 25.22 -6.41
C PRO A 253 -18.37 25.31 -7.58
N ARG A 254 -17.29 26.11 -7.43
CA ARG A 254 -16.41 26.49 -8.56
C ARG A 254 -15.86 25.31 -9.36
N PRO A 255 -15.32 24.22 -8.75
CA PRO A 255 -14.80 23.09 -9.53
C PRO A 255 -15.87 22.39 -10.37
N MET A 256 -17.08 22.25 -9.83
CA MET A 256 -18.20 21.60 -10.54
C MET A 256 -18.78 22.51 -11.63
N MET A 257 -18.94 23.80 -11.34
CA MET A 257 -19.43 24.78 -12.32
C MET A 257 -18.49 24.93 -13.51
N ALA A 258 -17.17 24.88 -13.30
CA ALA A 258 -16.18 25.05 -14.36
C ALA A 258 -16.26 23.97 -15.46
N GLY A 259 -16.75 22.77 -15.15
CA GLY A 259 -16.89 21.69 -16.12
C GLY A 259 -18.33 21.42 -16.56
N MET A 260 -19.33 22.19 -16.08
CA MET A 260 -20.73 21.78 -16.20
C MET A 260 -21.32 21.88 -17.60
N THR A 261 -20.66 22.61 -18.52
CA THR A 261 -21.19 22.96 -19.85
C THR A 261 -20.59 22.13 -20.99
N ASN A 262 -19.78 21.10 -20.69
CA ASN A 262 -18.94 20.37 -21.65
C ASN A 262 -17.90 21.23 -22.40
N ASP A 263 -17.64 22.45 -21.94
CA ASP A 263 -16.62 23.31 -22.52
C ASP A 263 -15.23 23.02 -21.93
N PHE A 264 -14.39 22.38 -22.75
CA PHE A 264 -13.01 22.06 -22.42
C PHE A 264 -12.15 23.30 -22.15
N ASP A 265 -12.32 24.36 -22.92
CA ASP A 265 -11.52 25.59 -22.77
C ASP A 265 -11.84 26.29 -21.46
N THR A 266 -13.12 26.36 -21.10
CA THR A 266 -13.56 26.89 -19.80
C THR A 266 -12.94 26.10 -18.64
N LEU A 267 -12.98 24.76 -18.69
CA LEU A 267 -12.42 23.93 -17.62
C LEU A 267 -10.89 23.99 -17.55
N ILE A 268 -10.20 23.96 -18.70
CA ILE A 268 -8.74 24.12 -18.77
C ILE A 268 -8.34 25.49 -18.21
N HIS A 269 -9.02 26.56 -18.61
CA HIS A 269 -8.76 27.90 -18.10
C HIS A 269 -8.93 27.94 -16.57
N TYR A 270 -9.99 27.36 -16.03
CA TYR A 270 -10.21 27.27 -14.59
C TYR A 270 -9.06 26.55 -13.87
N ILE A 271 -8.60 25.42 -14.41
CA ILE A 271 -7.50 24.63 -13.84
C ILE A 271 -6.20 25.42 -13.79
N GLU A 272 -5.85 26.10 -14.89
CA GLU A 272 -4.57 26.79 -15.04
C GLU A 272 -4.54 28.15 -14.32
N ASN A 273 -5.69 28.79 -14.13
CA ASN A 273 -5.78 30.15 -13.57
C ASN A 273 -6.30 30.19 -12.13
N THR A 274 -6.64 29.04 -11.53
CA THR A 274 -7.00 28.96 -10.11
C THR A 274 -5.79 28.54 -9.29
N ALA A 275 -5.13 29.50 -8.62
CA ALA A 275 -3.85 29.32 -7.93
C ALA A 275 -3.69 27.98 -7.14
N PRO A 276 -4.61 27.57 -6.24
CA PRO A 276 -4.42 26.33 -5.49
C PRO A 276 -4.62 25.05 -6.32
N ILE A 277 -5.32 25.13 -7.45
CA ILE A 277 -5.49 24.02 -8.40
C ILE A 277 -4.27 23.95 -9.33
N ALA A 278 -3.86 25.09 -9.87
CA ALA A 278 -2.68 25.25 -10.73
C ALA A 278 -1.39 24.77 -10.05
N ALA A 279 -1.25 25.01 -8.74
CA ALA A 279 -0.10 24.54 -7.96
C ALA A 279 0.11 23.01 -8.00
N GLY A 280 -0.95 22.23 -8.25
CA GLY A 280 -0.88 20.78 -8.37
C GLY A 280 -0.65 20.26 -9.81
N GLU A 281 -0.73 21.12 -10.83
CA GLU A 281 -0.81 20.67 -12.23
C GLU A 281 0.46 19.99 -12.74
N THR A 282 1.64 20.33 -12.21
CA THR A 282 2.90 19.69 -12.61
C THR A 282 2.83 18.17 -12.47
N GLY A 283 2.22 17.67 -11.38
CA GLY A 283 2.05 16.23 -11.15
C GLY A 283 0.76 15.66 -11.75
N ARG A 284 -0.33 16.44 -11.77
CA ARG A 284 -1.67 15.92 -12.15
C ARG A 284 -1.97 15.94 -13.63
N GLN A 285 -1.40 16.89 -14.38
CA GLN A 285 -1.55 16.98 -15.83
C GLN A 285 -3.03 17.04 -16.29
N ARG A 286 -3.94 17.64 -15.51
CA ARG A 286 -5.39 17.65 -15.83
C ARG A 286 -5.69 18.45 -17.09
N ALA A 287 -5.09 19.63 -17.21
CA ALA A 287 -5.25 20.46 -18.42
C ALA A 287 -4.75 19.72 -19.67
N ASN A 288 -3.61 19.03 -19.57
CA ASN A 288 -3.06 18.24 -20.68
C ASN A 288 -3.87 16.97 -20.96
N TYR A 289 -4.49 16.37 -19.95
CA TYR A 289 -5.45 15.29 -20.13
C TYR A 289 -6.67 15.78 -20.94
N LEU A 290 -7.26 16.90 -20.57
CA LEU A 290 -8.39 17.50 -21.29
C LEU A 290 -8.02 17.85 -22.75
N ARG A 291 -6.86 18.47 -22.98
CA ARG A 291 -6.37 18.78 -24.34
C ARG A 291 -6.27 17.55 -25.24
N ARG A 292 -5.80 16.43 -24.69
CA ARG A 292 -5.64 15.16 -25.44
C ARG A 292 -6.95 14.45 -25.73
N ASN A 293 -8.00 14.70 -24.94
CA ASN A 293 -9.28 13.99 -25.01
C ASN A 293 -10.45 14.92 -25.40
N ARG A 294 -10.18 15.97 -26.19
CA ARG A 294 -11.19 16.95 -26.63
C ARG A 294 -12.10 16.42 -27.75
N GLN A 295 -11.65 15.40 -28.49
CA GLN A 295 -12.34 14.87 -29.68
C GLN A 295 -13.48 13.91 -29.31
#